data_AF-R5CP44-F1
#
_entry.id   AF-R5CP44-F1
#
_cell.length_a   1.000
_cell.length_b   1.000
_cell.length_c   1.000
_cell.angle_alpha   90.00
_cell.angle_beta   90.00
_cell.angle_gamma   90.00
#
_symmetry.space_group_name_H-M   'P 1'
#
loop_
_entity.id
_entity.type
_entity.pdbx_description
1 polymer ?
#
loop_
_entity_poly.entity_id
_entity_poly.type
_entity_poly.pdbx_seq_one_letter_code
_entity_poly.pdbx_strand_id
1 'polypeptide(L)'
;MKISFLTIICLLIFGSCTKHYQSEDEENIISVTDQFASNYFNLKLKEAIPLCTPESEKWIRFMASNIFQEDIDVINNNTESTTHETDEVNYVNDTLATVKCDAYNVFKIDTIGRPGRISEHEVYNINVVKRDGRWLIKMEGPLQSEKQNRD
;
A
#
# COMPACT_ATOMS: atom_id res chain seq x y z
N MET A 1 33.38 30.75 -56.48
CA MET A 1 32.34 31.38 -55.64
C MET A 1 31.20 30.37 -55.48
N LYS A 2 30.66 30.22 -54.26
CA LYS A 2 29.49 29.40 -53.86
C LYS A 2 29.84 27.94 -53.51
N ILE A 3 30.20 27.66 -52.25
CA ILE A 3 29.38 27.39 -51.04
C ILE A 3 29.16 25.89 -50.89
N SER A 4 29.94 25.32 -49.96
CA SER A 4 29.77 24.00 -49.36
C SER A 4 28.48 23.98 -48.54
N PHE A 5 27.60 23.01 -48.79
CA PHE A 5 26.46 22.71 -47.91
C PHE A 5 26.78 21.45 -47.11
N LEU A 6 27.25 21.69 -45.89
CA LEU A 6 27.34 20.71 -44.82
C LEU A 6 25.94 20.52 -44.24
N THR A 7 25.23 19.47 -44.64
CA THR A 7 23.91 19.14 -44.11
C THR A 7 24.07 18.45 -42.76
N ILE A 8 24.04 19.22 -41.68
CA ILE A 8 23.89 18.73 -40.31
C ILE A 8 22.45 18.23 -40.16
N ILE A 9 22.27 16.91 -40.13
CA ILE A 9 21.02 16.28 -39.71
C ILE A 9 20.99 16.35 -38.18
N CYS A 10 20.31 17.37 -37.65
CA CYS A 10 19.88 17.38 -36.26
C CYS A 10 18.76 16.35 -36.09
N LEU A 11 19.12 15.14 -35.67
CA LEU A 11 18.20 14.20 -35.04
C LEU A 11 17.78 14.79 -33.68
N LEU A 12 16.72 15.60 -33.68
CA LEU A 12 15.94 15.89 -32.48
C LEU A 12 15.08 14.66 -32.18
N ILE A 13 15.68 13.69 -31.50
CA ILE A 13 14.92 12.63 -30.84
C ILE A 13 14.27 13.30 -29.63
N PHE A 14 13.05 13.81 -29.80
CA PHE A 14 12.16 14.06 -28.68
C PHE A 14 11.88 12.69 -28.05
N GLY A 15 12.69 12.31 -27.07
CA GLY A 15 12.31 11.28 -26.12
C GLY A 15 11.03 11.77 -25.45
N SER A 16 9.89 11.24 -25.89
CA SER A 16 8.63 11.38 -25.18
C SER A 16 8.77 10.59 -23.89
N CYS A 17 9.41 11.19 -22.88
CA CYS A 17 9.16 10.82 -21.51
C CYS A 17 7.69 11.16 -21.28
N THR A 18 6.81 10.17 -21.43
CA THR A 18 5.44 10.25 -20.96
C THR A 18 5.52 10.51 -19.46
N LYS A 19 5.51 11.79 -19.07
CA LYS A 19 5.22 12.17 -17.70
C LYS A 19 3.80 11.69 -17.47
N HIS A 20 3.65 10.58 -16.75
CA HIS A 20 2.35 10.16 -16.25
C HIS A 20 1.84 11.33 -15.42
N TYR A 21 0.85 12.06 -15.93
CA TYR A 21 0.23 13.15 -15.19
C TYR A 21 -0.64 12.50 -14.14
N GLN A 22 -0.07 12.31 -12.95
CA GLN A 22 -0.78 11.77 -11.81
C GLN A 22 -1.73 12.86 -11.29
N SER A 23 -2.99 12.51 -11.07
CA SER A 23 -3.96 13.47 -10.52
C SER A 23 -3.68 13.72 -9.04
N GLU A 24 -4.05 14.90 -8.52
CA GLU A 24 -3.94 15.20 -7.08
C GLU A 24 -4.67 14.15 -6.22
N ASP A 25 -5.81 13.64 -6.69
CA ASP A 25 -6.53 12.57 -6.00
C ASP A 25 -5.71 11.27 -5.96
N GLU A 26 -5.06 10.91 -7.06
CA GLU A 26 -4.22 9.72 -7.12
C GLU A 26 -2.99 9.82 -6.22
N GLU A 27 -2.30 10.97 -6.21
CA GLU A 27 -1.19 11.24 -5.29
C GLU A 27 -1.64 11.12 -3.82
N ASN A 28 -2.81 11.66 -3.48
CA ASN A 28 -3.37 11.57 -2.14
C ASN A 28 -3.78 10.14 -1.75
N ILE A 29 -4.35 9.37 -2.69
CA ILE A 29 -4.71 7.96 -2.49
C ILE A 29 -3.46 7.12 -2.22
N ILE A 30 -2.41 7.28 -3.03
CA ILE A 30 -1.15 6.58 -2.83
C ILE A 30 -0.53 6.99 -1.49
N SER A 31 -0.46 8.29 -1.21
CA SER A 31 0.12 8.80 0.03
C SER A 31 -0.56 8.27 1.29
N VAL A 32 -1.90 8.24 1.34
CA VAL A 32 -2.61 7.68 2.51
C VAL A 32 -2.43 6.16 2.60
N THR A 33 -2.33 5.47 1.47
CA THR A 33 -2.12 4.02 1.42
C THR A 33 -0.72 3.66 1.89
N ASP A 34 0.32 4.34 1.41
CA ASP A 34 1.72 4.14 1.83
C ASP A 34 1.90 4.40 3.33
N GLN A 35 1.34 5.50 3.83
CA GLN A 35 1.38 5.81 5.26
C GLN A 35 0.65 4.75 6.09
N PHE A 36 -0.49 4.26 5.58
CA PHE A 36 -1.24 3.21 6.26
C PHE A 36 -0.47 1.90 6.25
N ALA A 37 0.00 1.43 5.10
CA ALA A 37 0.78 0.21 4.96
C ALA A 37 2.06 0.24 5.80
N SER A 38 2.79 1.36 5.77
CA SER A 38 3.96 1.61 6.63
C SER A 38 3.65 1.41 8.10
N ASN A 39 2.54 1.96 8.59
CA ASN A 39 2.19 1.88 10.01
C ASN A 39 1.56 0.52 10.37
N TYR A 40 0.62 0.04 9.57
CA TYR A 40 -0.16 -1.16 9.84
C TYR A 40 0.72 -2.41 9.81
N PHE A 41 1.53 -2.59 8.75
CA PHE A 41 2.37 -3.79 8.62
C PHE A 41 3.56 -3.80 9.59
N ASN A 42 4.02 -2.63 10.04
CA ASN A 42 5.01 -2.50 11.12
C ASN A 42 4.37 -2.44 12.52
N LEU A 43 3.08 -2.79 12.65
CA LEU A 43 2.34 -2.86 13.91
C LEU A 43 2.31 -1.56 14.73
N LYS A 44 2.54 -0.42 14.08
CA LYS A 44 2.28 0.94 14.60
C LYS A 44 0.80 1.25 14.48
N LEU A 45 -0.02 0.42 15.14
CA LEU A 45 -1.47 0.40 14.94
C LEU A 45 -2.14 1.69 15.41
N LYS A 46 -1.58 2.37 16.42
CA LYS A 46 -2.10 3.66 16.89
C LYS A 46 -1.93 4.76 15.84
N GLU A 47 -0.83 4.72 15.11
CA GLU A 47 -0.48 5.64 14.02
C GLU A 47 -1.29 5.34 12.75
N ALA A 48 -1.75 4.10 12.57
CA ALA A 48 -2.63 3.72 11.47
C ALA A 48 -4.08 4.24 11.64
N ILE A 49 -4.61 4.30 12.87
CA ILE A 49 -5.98 4.75 13.17
C ILE A 49 -6.38 6.07 12.49
N PRO A 50 -5.62 7.18 12.58
CA PRO A 50 -6.04 8.46 12.00
C PRO A 50 -6.08 8.46 10.46
N LEU A 51 -5.52 7.46 9.81
CA LEU A 51 -5.56 7.28 8.35
C LEU A 51 -6.83 6.55 7.90
N CYS A 52 -7.57 5.96 8.83
CA CYS A 52 -8.77 5.18 8.56
C CYS A 52 -10.05 6.00 8.74
N THR A 53 -11.15 5.50 8.18
CA THR A 53 -12.48 6.00 8.56
C THR A 53 -12.80 5.64 10.01
N PRO A 54 -13.65 6.42 10.72
CA PRO A 54 -14.00 6.11 12.11
C PRO A 54 -14.58 4.71 12.31
N GLU A 55 -15.34 4.19 11.35
CA GLU A 55 -15.95 2.85 11.44
C GLU A 55 -14.90 1.72 11.28
N SER A 56 -13.75 2.03 10.69
CA SER A 56 -12.65 1.10 10.45
C SER A 56 -11.74 0.92 11.67
N GLU A 57 -11.75 1.86 12.62
CA GLU A 57 -10.94 1.81 13.84
C GLU A 57 -11.13 0.50 14.62
N LYS A 58 -12.36 -0.03 14.65
CA LYS A 58 -12.68 -1.30 15.32
C LYS A 58 -11.83 -2.46 14.81
N TRP A 59 -11.44 -2.47 13.53
CA TRP A 59 -10.65 -3.53 12.93
C TRP A 59 -9.16 -3.40 13.27
N ILE A 60 -8.67 -2.17 13.38
CA ILE A 60 -7.31 -1.89 13.89
C ILE A 60 -7.19 -2.34 15.35
N ARG A 61 -8.19 -2.00 16.17
CA ARG A 61 -8.26 -2.46 17.58
C ARG A 61 -8.41 -3.96 17.68
N PHE A 62 -9.18 -4.58 16.78
CA PHE A 62 -9.28 -6.03 16.71
C PHE A 62 -7.90 -6.66 16.46
N MET A 63 -7.13 -6.17 15.48
CA MET A 63 -5.76 -6.67 15.26
C MET A 63 -4.89 -6.51 16.51
N ALA A 64 -4.89 -5.32 17.13
CA ALA A 64 -4.13 -5.07 18.35
C ALA A 64 -4.51 -6.02 19.49
N SER A 65 -5.80 -6.34 19.65
CA SER A 65 -6.29 -7.24 20.70
C SER A 65 -5.96 -8.71 20.49
N ASN A 66 -5.50 -9.07 19.28
CA ASN A 66 -5.11 -10.44 18.94
C ASN A 66 -3.57 -10.62 18.90
N ILE A 67 -2.79 -9.62 19.34
CA ILE A 67 -1.34 -9.73 19.47
C ILE A 67 -1.01 -10.06 20.94
N PHE A 68 -0.40 -11.22 21.16
CA PHE A 68 0.03 -11.71 22.47
C PHE A 68 1.56 -11.73 22.59
N GLN A 69 2.07 -12.11 23.76
CA GLN A 69 3.52 -12.09 24.00
C GLN A 69 4.28 -13.02 23.06
N GLU A 70 3.70 -14.18 22.76
CA GLU A 70 4.28 -15.16 21.84
C GLU A 70 4.39 -14.61 20.42
N ASP A 71 3.47 -13.73 20.02
CA ASP A 71 3.53 -13.02 18.73
C ASP A 71 4.65 -11.98 18.73
N ILE A 72 4.78 -11.22 19.82
CA ILE A 72 5.85 -10.24 20.02
C ILE A 72 7.22 -10.92 19.92
N ASP A 73 7.35 -12.14 20.45
CA ASP A 73 8.59 -12.90 20.37
C ASP A 73 8.91 -13.30 18.91
N VAL A 74 7.91 -13.70 18.12
CA VAL A 74 8.08 -13.96 16.67
C VAL A 74 8.53 -12.70 15.94
N ILE A 75 7.89 -11.56 16.22
CA ILE A 75 8.19 -10.26 15.60
C ILE A 75 9.62 -9.82 15.93
N ASN A 76 10.02 -9.90 17.20
CA ASN A 76 11.35 -9.46 17.65
C ASN A 76 12.49 -10.37 17.16
N ASN A 77 12.21 -11.65 16.92
CA ASN A 77 13.18 -12.58 16.35
C ASN A 77 13.35 -12.43 14.84
N ASN A 78 12.47 -11.68 14.18
CA ASN A 78 12.60 -11.42 12.76
C ASN A 78 13.72 -10.40 12.50
N THR A 79 14.71 -10.79 11.71
CA THR A 79 15.87 -9.94 11.38
C THR A 79 15.65 -9.08 10.15
N GLU A 80 14.63 -9.40 9.35
CA GLU A 80 14.31 -8.67 8.14
C GLU A 80 13.34 -7.52 8.45
N SER A 81 13.44 -6.44 7.68
CA SER A 81 12.51 -5.29 7.82
C SER A 81 11.22 -5.55 7.04
N THR A 82 10.08 -5.13 7.58
CA THR A 82 8.81 -5.16 6.85
C THR A 82 8.75 -4.00 5.86
N THR A 83 8.49 -4.30 4.59
CA THR A 83 8.38 -3.30 3.51
C THR A 83 7.06 -3.47 2.76
N HIS A 84 6.73 -2.48 1.93
CA HIS A 84 5.56 -2.53 1.06
C HIS A 84 5.83 -1.76 -0.23
N GLU A 85 5.08 -2.11 -1.26
CA GLU A 85 5.00 -1.42 -2.54
C GLU A 85 3.52 -1.17 -2.85
N THR A 86 3.18 0.08 -3.14
CA THR A 86 1.85 0.45 -3.60
C THR A 86 1.82 0.43 -5.11
N ASP A 87 0.93 -0.40 -5.65
CA ASP A 87 0.75 -0.65 -7.08
C ASP A 87 -0.38 0.26 -7.63
N GLU A 88 -1.12 -0.25 -8.61
CA GLU A 88 -2.20 0.41 -9.33
C GLU A 88 -3.35 0.86 -8.42
N VAL A 89 -3.77 2.10 -8.64
CA VAL A 89 -5.00 2.68 -8.08
C VAL A 89 -6.16 2.37 -9.01
N ASN A 90 -7.06 1.50 -8.57
CA ASN A 90 -8.28 1.14 -9.28
C ASN A 90 -9.46 1.99 -8.79
N TYR A 91 -9.83 3.02 -9.54
CA TYR A 91 -11.01 3.84 -9.24
C TYR A 91 -12.29 3.06 -9.47
N VAL A 92 -13.14 2.96 -8.44
CA VAL A 92 -14.52 2.45 -8.55
C VAL A 92 -15.47 3.58 -8.95
N ASN A 93 -15.23 4.78 -8.39
CA ASN A 93 -15.85 6.06 -8.76
C ASN A 93 -15.02 7.22 -8.17
N ASP A 94 -15.46 8.46 -8.35
CA ASP A 94 -14.79 9.69 -7.90
C ASP A 94 -14.53 9.77 -6.38
N THR A 95 -15.18 8.92 -5.59
CA THR A 95 -15.09 8.92 -4.11
C THR A 95 -14.64 7.60 -3.53
N LEU A 96 -14.34 6.60 -4.36
CA LEU A 96 -13.96 5.25 -3.93
C LEU A 96 -12.94 4.66 -4.89
N ALA A 97 -11.82 4.22 -4.34
CA ALA A 97 -10.80 3.49 -5.05
C ALA A 97 -10.35 2.26 -4.25
N THR A 98 -9.75 1.31 -4.95
CA THR A 98 -9.07 0.15 -4.37
C THR A 98 -7.62 0.18 -4.83
N VAL A 99 -6.70 0.04 -3.90
CA VAL A 99 -5.27 0.09 -4.16
C VAL A 99 -4.69 -1.28 -3.90
N LYS A 100 -3.96 -1.82 -4.87
CA LYS A 100 -3.18 -3.05 -4.68
C LYS A 100 -1.90 -2.68 -3.92
N CYS A 101 -1.59 -3.43 -2.88
CA CYS A 101 -0.40 -3.22 -2.06
C CYS A 101 0.28 -4.55 -1.81
N ASP A 102 1.52 -4.66 -2.27
CA ASP A 102 2.38 -5.80 -2.04
C ASP A 102 3.15 -5.53 -0.76
N ALA A 103 3.09 -6.46 0.19
CA ALA A 103 3.74 -6.32 1.49
C ALA A 103 4.68 -7.50 1.71
N TYR A 104 5.89 -7.20 2.16
CA TYR A 104 6.97 -8.16 2.28
C TYR A 104 7.40 -8.32 3.72
N ASN A 105 7.72 -9.55 4.09
CA ASN A 105 8.20 -9.88 5.42
C ASN A 105 7.23 -9.35 6.51
N VAL A 106 5.95 -9.63 6.32
CA VAL A 106 4.84 -9.12 7.15
C VAL A 106 4.43 -10.14 8.21
N PHE A 107 4.14 -9.66 9.42
CA PHE A 107 3.57 -10.50 10.47
C PHE A 107 2.08 -10.76 10.23
N LYS A 108 1.66 -12.03 10.30
CA LYS A 108 0.28 -12.48 10.11
C LYS A 108 -0.21 -13.36 11.24
N ILE A 109 -1.43 -13.06 11.70
CA ILE A 109 -2.20 -13.92 12.59
C ILE A 109 -3.20 -14.69 11.71
N ASP A 110 -2.84 -15.89 11.28
CA ASP A 110 -3.68 -16.72 10.39
C ASP A 110 -4.36 -17.90 11.10
N THR A 111 -4.00 -18.16 12.36
CA THR A 111 -4.49 -19.31 13.13
C THR A 111 -4.84 -18.92 14.57
N ILE A 112 -6.10 -19.09 14.97
CA ILE A 112 -6.53 -18.84 16.35
C ILE A 112 -5.83 -19.82 17.31
N GLY A 113 -5.28 -19.29 18.40
CA GLY A 113 -4.63 -20.08 19.44
C GLY A 113 -3.22 -20.57 19.10
N ARG A 114 -2.61 -20.05 18.03
CA ARG A 114 -1.20 -20.23 17.72
C ARG A 114 -0.55 -18.86 17.50
N PRO A 115 0.74 -18.71 17.81
CA PRO A 115 1.48 -17.52 17.43
C PRO A 115 1.37 -17.31 15.92
N GLY A 116 1.30 -16.05 15.51
CA GLY A 116 1.38 -15.66 14.13
C GLY A 116 2.74 -16.02 13.51
N ARG A 117 2.86 -15.78 12.21
CA ARG A 117 4.09 -16.04 11.45
C ARG A 117 4.46 -14.86 10.59
N ILE A 118 5.75 -14.81 10.25
CA ILE A 118 6.24 -13.96 9.19
C ILE A 118 5.89 -14.59 7.85
N SER A 119 5.30 -13.80 6.95
CA SER A 119 5.06 -14.18 5.56
C SER A 119 5.99 -13.37 4.66
N GLU A 120 6.68 -14.06 3.76
CA GLU A 120 7.66 -13.42 2.87
C GLU A 120 7.01 -12.40 1.93
N HIS A 121 5.80 -12.69 1.43
CA HIS A 121 5.08 -11.84 0.50
C HIS A 121 3.56 -12.06 0.59
N GLU A 122 2.82 -10.95 0.59
CA GLU A 122 1.36 -10.92 0.66
C GLU A 122 0.84 -9.77 -0.19
N VAL A 123 -0.29 -10.00 -0.87
CA VAL A 123 -0.95 -8.97 -1.68
C VAL A 123 -2.23 -8.54 -0.99
N TYR A 124 -2.45 -7.24 -0.86
CA TYR A 124 -3.63 -6.66 -0.22
C TYR A 124 -4.37 -5.73 -1.18
N ASN A 125 -5.71 -5.83 -1.20
CA ASN A 125 -6.57 -4.84 -1.82
C ASN A 125 -7.12 -3.90 -0.74
N ILE A 126 -6.62 -2.68 -0.72
CA ILE A 126 -6.94 -1.68 0.30
C ILE A 126 -7.93 -0.69 -0.28
N ASN A 127 -9.13 -0.64 0.29
CA ASN A 127 -10.14 0.32 -0.13
C ASN A 127 -9.88 1.69 0.50
N VAL A 128 -10.01 2.74 -0.31
CA VAL A 128 -9.83 4.13 0.09
C VAL A 128 -11.06 4.92 -0.33
N VAL A 129 -11.61 5.74 0.57
CA VAL A 129 -12.83 6.51 0.33
C VAL A 129 -12.59 8.00 0.59
N LYS A 130 -13.13 8.85 -0.28
CA LYS A 130 -13.10 10.31 -0.11
C LYS A 130 -14.25 10.76 0.78
N ARG A 131 -13.95 11.40 1.91
CA ARG A 131 -14.93 12.00 2.83
C ARG A 131 -14.47 13.42 3.18
N ASP A 132 -15.34 14.40 3.00
CA ASP A 132 -15.06 15.81 3.28
C ASP A 132 -13.74 16.29 2.64
N GLY A 133 -13.50 15.88 1.39
CA GLY A 133 -12.31 16.25 0.61
C GLY A 133 -11.02 15.49 0.97
N ARG A 134 -11.06 14.52 1.91
CA ARG A 134 -9.89 13.73 2.32
C ARG A 134 -10.08 12.25 1.99
N TRP A 135 -9.03 11.61 1.48
CA TRP A 135 -8.99 10.16 1.28
C TRP A 135 -8.62 9.45 2.59
N LEU A 136 -9.36 8.39 2.91
CA LEU A 136 -9.20 7.61 4.14
C LEU A 136 -9.33 6.12 3.83
N ILE A 137 -8.58 5.30 4.57
CA ILE A 137 -8.67 3.84 4.48
C ILE A 137 -10.02 3.36 5.00
N LYS A 138 -10.73 2.58 4.19
CA LYS A 138 -12.03 1.99 4.52
C LYS A 138 -11.90 0.48 4.65
N MET A 139 -12.12 -0.02 5.86
CA MET A 139 -12.07 -1.45 6.18
C MET A 139 -13.47 -1.99 6.44
N GLU A 140 -13.89 -3.00 5.66
CA GLU A 140 -15.15 -3.72 5.87
C GLU A 140 -14.99 -4.92 6.83
N GLY A 141 -13.75 -5.30 7.14
CA GLY A 141 -13.34 -6.40 8.00
C GLY A 141 -11.87 -6.25 8.42
N PRO A 142 -11.32 -7.19 9.22
CA PRO A 142 -9.88 -7.28 9.42
C PRO A 142 -9.17 -7.39 8.06
N LEU A 143 -8.05 -6.70 7.87
CA LEU A 143 -7.35 -6.68 6.59
C LEU A 143 -6.95 -8.11 6.18
N GLN A 144 -7.42 -8.55 5.01
CA GLN A 144 -7.11 -9.87 4.46
C GLN A 144 -6.24 -9.70 3.23
N SER A 145 -5.21 -10.53 3.10
CA SER A 145 -4.50 -10.65 1.84
C SER A 145 -5.31 -11.48 0.84
N GLU A 146 -5.02 -11.31 -0.44
CA GLU A 146 -5.51 -12.20 -1.46
C GLU A 146 -5.11 -13.64 -1.14
N LYS A 147 -6.05 -14.57 -1.29
CA LYS A 147 -5.71 -15.99 -1.21
C LYS A 147 -4.85 -16.28 -2.44
N GLN A 148 -3.57 -16.60 -2.24
CA GLN A 148 -2.81 -17.30 -3.27
C GLN A 148 -3.54 -18.59 -3.60
N ASN A 149 -4.16 -18.66 -4.77
CA ASN A 149 -4.48 -19.95 -5.39
C ASN A 149 -3.14 -20.65 -5.59
N ARG A 150 -2.90 -21.70 -4.81
CA ARG A 150 -1.82 -22.63 -5.09
C ARG A 150 -2.31 -23.46 -6.27
N ASP A 151 -1.92 -23.05 -7.47
CA ASP A 151 -2.00 -23.89 -8.68
C ASP A 151 -1.11 -25.13 -8.52
#